data_AF-A0A261GCZ0-F1
#
_entry.id   AF-A0A261GCZ0-F1
#
_cell.length_a   1.000
_cell.length_b   1.000
_cell.length_c   1.000
_cell.angle_alpha   90.00
_cell.angle_beta   90.00
_cell.angle_gamma   90.00
#
_symmetry.space_group_name_H-M   'P 1'
#
loop_
_entity.id
_entity.type
_entity.pdbx_description
1 polymer ?
#
loop_
_entity_poly.entity_id
_entity_poly.type
_entity_poly.pdbx_seq_one_letter_code
_entity_poly.pdbx_strand_id
1 'polypeptide(L)'
;MLFDALPHVRRTDCDMAGGVSAVSKFTEQQMAYLESLPAVDRVTSSRIYYAPEFRDECMRRYRAGEKPLVLFREAGLYPQLIGHKRIERAFARWREMSGTCAKPKRKYSLKPSYGVTDMRDDIIRQQSLLIRMLEDEIVRLKDSLGAHDEK
;
A
#
# COMPACT_ATOMS: atom_id res chain seq x y z
N MET A 1 -9.63 20.19 34.56
CA MET A 1 -8.56 19.23 34.19
C MET A 1 -9.22 17.89 33.91
N LEU A 2 -8.64 17.12 32.98
CA LEU A 2 -9.04 15.80 32.49
C LEU A 2 -10.27 15.76 31.56
N PHE A 3 -10.01 15.64 30.25
CA PHE A 3 -10.45 14.49 29.45
C PHE A 3 -9.50 14.33 28.25
N ASP A 4 -8.63 13.34 28.40
CA ASP A 4 -8.00 12.45 27.43
C ASP A 4 -7.77 12.92 25.98
N ALA A 5 -6.48 13.18 25.74
CA ALA A 5 -5.69 12.72 24.60
C ALA A 5 -6.45 11.88 23.55
N LEU A 6 -6.93 12.54 22.48
CA LEU A 6 -7.19 11.82 21.22
C LEU A 6 -5.85 11.46 20.56
N PRO A 7 -5.64 10.19 20.19
CA PRO A 7 -4.42 9.75 19.55
C PRO A 7 -4.28 10.38 18.17
N HIS A 8 -3.07 10.90 17.94
CA HIS A 8 -2.49 11.28 16.65
C HIS A 8 -3.07 10.47 15.48
N VAL A 9 -3.99 11.07 14.72
CA VAL A 9 -4.43 10.52 13.43
C VAL A 9 -3.23 10.61 12.49
N ARG A 10 -2.48 9.51 12.41
CA ARG A 10 -1.30 9.40 11.56
C ARG A 10 -1.69 9.70 10.11
N ARG A 11 -0.92 10.62 9.52
CA ARG A 11 -0.83 10.87 8.08
C ARG A 11 -0.75 9.54 7.33
N THR A 12 -1.65 9.37 6.36
CA THR A 12 -1.37 8.53 5.20
C THR A 12 -1.64 9.37 3.97
N ASP A 13 -0.63 10.17 3.63
CA ASP A 13 -0.32 10.43 2.23
C ASP A 13 0.04 9.07 1.62
N CYS A 14 -0.76 8.62 0.67
CA CYS A 14 -0.40 7.58 -0.27
C CYS A 14 -0.84 8.09 -1.64
N ASP A 15 -0.07 9.07 -2.12
CA ASP A 15 0.19 9.23 -3.55
C ASP A 15 0.89 7.97 -4.05
N MET A 16 0.27 7.26 -4.99
CA MET A 16 0.98 6.56 -6.06
C MET A 16 0.03 6.31 -7.25
N ALA A 17 0.35 7.00 -8.34
CA ALA A 17 0.06 6.73 -9.74
C ALA A 17 -1.38 6.90 -10.28
N GLY A 18 -1.57 8.01 -11.03
CA GLY A 18 -2.29 7.99 -12.31
C GLY A 18 -3.58 8.79 -12.39
N GLY A 19 -3.48 10.04 -12.88
CA GLY A 19 -4.60 10.80 -13.42
C GLY A 19 -5.01 12.00 -12.57
N VAL A 20 -4.59 13.19 -12.99
CA VAL A 20 -5.10 14.48 -12.48
C VAL A 20 -6.58 14.64 -12.87
N SER A 21 -7.49 14.02 -12.13
CA SER A 21 -8.89 14.46 -12.15
C SER A 21 -8.97 15.69 -11.25
N ALA A 22 -9.12 16.87 -11.87
CA ALA A 22 -9.41 18.12 -11.18
C ALA A 22 -10.45 17.85 -10.08
N VAL A 23 -10.05 18.02 -8.83
CA VAL A 23 -10.92 17.79 -7.68
C VAL A 23 -11.92 18.94 -7.67
N SER A 24 -13.09 18.73 -8.27
CA SER A 24 -14.23 19.63 -8.16
C SER A 24 -14.53 19.81 -6.68
N LYS A 25 -14.27 21.01 -6.16
CA LYS A 25 -14.56 21.35 -4.77
C LYS A 25 -16.09 21.35 -4.58
N PHE A 26 -16.57 20.82 -3.46
CA PHE A 26 -17.97 20.90 -3.09
C PHE A 26 -18.33 22.36 -2.78
N THR A 27 -19.50 22.80 -3.25
CA THR A 27 -20.06 24.09 -2.85
C THR A 27 -20.55 24.04 -1.41
N GLU A 28 -20.67 25.19 -0.74
CA GLU A 28 -21.20 25.24 0.63
C GLU A 28 -22.58 24.62 0.76
N GLN A 29 -23.45 24.83 -0.23
CA GLN A 29 -24.77 24.20 -0.29
C GLN A 29 -24.70 22.67 -0.39
N GLN A 30 -23.77 22.14 -1.18
CA GLN A 30 -23.56 20.70 -1.29
C GLN A 30 -23.00 20.13 0.01
N MET A 31 -22.10 20.85 0.69
CA MET A 31 -21.57 20.43 1.99
C MET A 31 -22.67 20.39 3.06
N ALA A 32 -23.48 21.45 3.17
CA ALA A 32 -24.60 21.51 4.10
C ALA A 32 -25.63 20.38 3.85
N TYR A 33 -25.92 20.08 2.59
CA TYR A 33 -26.79 18.95 2.25
C TYR A 33 -26.17 17.62 2.69
N LEU A 34 -24.90 17.39 2.37
CA LEU A 34 -24.22 16.14 2.74
C LEU A 34 -24.09 15.98 4.26
N GLU A 35 -23.86 17.06 5.01
CA GLU A 35 -23.80 17.06 6.47
C GLU A 35 -25.16 16.82 7.14
N SER A 36 -26.27 17.10 6.44
CA SER A 36 -27.61 16.77 6.95
C SER A 36 -27.92 15.28 6.93
N LEU A 37 -27.12 14.47 6.21
CA LEU A 37 -27.36 13.04 6.06
C LEU A 37 -26.73 12.26 7.23
N PRO A 38 -27.45 11.30 7.84
CA PRO A 38 -26.90 10.47 8.92
C PRO A 38 -25.78 9.53 8.45
N ALA A 39 -25.58 9.41 7.14
CA ALA A 39 -24.51 8.62 6.55
C ALA A 39 -23.13 9.32 6.61
N VAL A 40 -23.11 10.61 6.90
CA VAL A 40 -21.93 11.47 6.83
C VAL A 40 -21.63 12.04 8.20
N ASP A 41 -20.39 11.90 8.64
CA ASP A 41 -19.90 12.43 9.91
C ASP A 41 -19.46 13.89 9.76
N ARG A 42 -18.67 14.18 8.71
CA ARG A 42 -18.23 15.54 8.39
C ARG A 42 -17.91 15.69 6.90
N VAL A 43 -18.12 16.88 6.35
CA VAL A 43 -17.67 17.20 4.99
C VAL A 43 -16.63 18.32 5.02
N THR A 44 -15.73 18.26 4.05
CA THR A 44 -14.79 19.33 3.73
C THR A 44 -14.93 19.59 2.24
N SER A 45 -14.47 20.75 1.76
CA SER A 45 -14.52 21.16 0.35
C SER A 45 -14.03 20.11 -0.65
N SER A 46 -13.20 19.14 -0.24
CA SER A 46 -12.72 18.03 -1.10
C SER A 46 -13.04 16.62 -0.56
N ARG A 47 -13.29 16.47 0.75
CA ARG A 47 -13.27 15.18 1.45
C ARG A 47 -14.56 14.95 2.22
N ILE A 48 -15.07 13.72 2.16
CA ILE A 48 -16.24 13.28 2.93
C ILE A 48 -15.75 12.27 3.97
N TYR A 49 -16.11 12.49 5.22
CA TYR A 49 -15.94 11.55 6.31
C TYR A 49 -17.27 10.85 6.51
N TYR A 50 -17.29 9.54 6.26
CA TYR A 50 -18.50 8.73 6.42
C TYR A 50 -18.63 8.29 7.88
N ALA A 51 -19.87 8.22 8.36
CA ALA A 51 -20.17 7.69 9.68
C ALA A 51 -19.69 6.22 9.77
N PRO A 52 -19.09 5.80 10.90
CA PRO A 52 -18.64 4.42 11.07
C PRO A 52 -19.80 3.42 10.98
N GLU A 53 -20.98 3.76 11.50
CA GLU A 53 -22.19 2.95 11.45
C GLU A 53 -22.64 2.71 10.01
N PHE A 54 -22.64 3.77 9.19
CA PHE A 54 -23.00 3.69 7.78
C PHE A 54 -22.03 2.81 6.98
N ARG A 55 -20.72 2.96 7.23
CA ARG A 55 -19.69 2.12 6.64
C ARG A 55 -19.93 0.65 6.97
N ASP A 56 -20.18 0.34 8.23
CA ASP A 56 -20.29 -1.04 8.70
C ASP A 56 -21.55 -1.71 8.14
N GLU A 57 -22.67 -0.99 8.07
CA GLU A 57 -23.90 -1.44 7.41
C GLU A 57 -23.71 -1.64 5.89
N CYS A 58 -23.04 -0.70 5.21
CA CYS A 58 -22.69 -0.84 3.80
C CYS A 58 -21.84 -2.08 3.54
N MET A 59 -20.85 -2.33 4.39
CA MET A 59 -19.98 -3.50 4.27
C MET A 59 -20.72 -4.81 4.57
N ARG A 60 -21.70 -4.81 5.48
CA ARG A 60 -22.56 -5.96 5.76
C ARG A 60 -23.41 -6.32 4.52
N ARG A 61 -24.10 -5.35 3.93
CA ARG A 61 -24.92 -5.57 2.73
C ARG A 61 -24.11 -5.86 1.47
N TYR A 62 -22.94 -5.23 1.32
CA TYR A 62 -22.02 -5.55 0.23
C TYR A 62 -21.57 -7.02 0.27
N ARG A 63 -21.34 -7.59 1.47
CA ARG A 63 -21.06 -9.03 1.62
C ARG A 63 -22.25 -9.91 1.25
N ALA A 64 -23.48 -9.41 1.39
CA ALA A 64 -24.68 -10.08 0.92
C ALA A 64 -24.89 -9.99 -0.62
N GLY A 65 -24.03 -9.25 -1.33
CA GLY A 65 -24.08 -9.13 -2.80
C GLY A 65 -24.73 -7.85 -3.31
N GLU A 66 -25.12 -6.92 -2.44
CA GLU A 66 -25.68 -5.65 -2.87
C GLU A 66 -24.63 -4.74 -3.54
N LYS A 67 -25.08 -4.00 -4.56
CA LYS A 67 -24.19 -3.11 -5.32
C LYS A 67 -23.91 -1.83 -4.54
N PRO A 68 -22.65 -1.38 -4.42
CA PRO A 68 -22.25 -0.10 -3.80
C PRO A 68 -23.09 1.12 -4.18
N LEU A 69 -23.51 1.20 -5.45
CA LEU A 69 -24.30 2.32 -5.95
C LEU A 69 -25.70 2.38 -5.34
N VAL A 70 -26.31 1.22 -5.05
CA VAL A 70 -27.67 1.13 -4.48
C VAL A 70 -27.62 1.61 -3.03
N LEU A 71 -26.66 1.09 -2.25
CA LEU A 71 -26.43 1.47 -0.86
C LEU A 71 -26.23 2.97 -0.67
N PHE A 72 -25.43 3.58 -1.54
CA PHE A 72 -25.18 5.02 -1.51
C PHE A 72 -26.40 5.82 -1.96
N ARG A 73 -27.17 5.33 -2.94
CA ARG A 73 -28.40 5.99 -3.38
C ARG A 73 -29.46 5.99 -2.27
N GLU A 74 -29.63 4.87 -1.56
CA GLU A 74 -30.56 4.76 -0.42
C GLU A 74 -30.20 5.73 0.71
N ALA A 75 -28.90 5.98 0.90
CA ALA A 75 -28.39 6.92 1.89
C ALA A 75 -28.47 8.40 1.47
N GLY A 76 -29.02 8.72 0.29
CA GLY A 76 -29.04 10.08 -0.26
C GLY A 76 -27.71 10.54 -0.87
N LEU A 77 -26.72 9.65 -0.92
CA LEU A 77 -25.38 9.89 -1.45
C LEU A 77 -25.35 9.56 -2.96
N TYR A 78 -25.98 10.41 -3.77
CA TYR A 78 -26.13 10.15 -5.19
C TYR A 78 -24.79 10.15 -5.95
N PRO A 79 -24.56 9.20 -6.89
CA PRO A 79 -23.35 9.17 -7.72
C PRO A 79 -23.14 10.43 -8.58
N GLN A 80 -24.20 11.19 -8.86
CA GLN A 80 -24.12 12.48 -9.57
C GLN A 80 -23.52 13.59 -8.69
N LEU A 81 -23.78 13.51 -7.37
CA LEU A 81 -23.30 14.49 -6.39
C LEU A 81 -21.88 14.16 -5.93
N ILE A 82 -21.62 12.88 -5.65
CA ILE A 82 -20.34 12.44 -5.07
C ILE A 82 -19.38 11.89 -6.13
N GLY A 83 -19.89 11.44 -7.28
CA GLY A 83 -19.10 10.79 -8.31
C GLY A 83 -18.93 9.29 -8.07
N HIS A 84 -19.18 8.50 -9.11
CA HIS A 84 -19.02 7.04 -9.10
C HIS A 84 -17.64 6.58 -8.59
N LYS A 85 -16.56 7.24 -9.04
CA LYS A 85 -15.19 6.92 -8.65
C LYS A 85 -14.90 7.16 -7.17
N ARG A 86 -15.62 8.05 -6.48
CA ARG A 86 -15.46 8.26 -5.03
C ARG A 86 -16.09 7.11 -4.26
N ILE A 87 -17.25 6.61 -4.72
CA ILE A 87 -17.92 5.44 -4.13
C ILE A 87 -17.03 4.18 -4.27
N GLU A 88 -16.52 3.91 -5.47
CA GLU A 88 -15.61 2.78 -5.71
C GLU A 88 -14.38 2.81 -4.79
N ARG A 89 -13.73 3.99 -4.70
CA ARG A 89 -12.54 4.18 -3.85
C ARG A 89 -12.87 4.05 -2.36
N ALA A 90 -14.03 4.51 -1.90
CA ALA A 90 -14.46 4.34 -0.52
C ALA A 90 -14.58 2.85 -0.15
N PHE A 91 -15.26 2.06 -0.99
CA PHE A 91 -15.39 0.61 -0.77
C PHE A 91 -14.06 -0.12 -0.85
N ALA A 92 -13.17 0.24 -1.77
CA ALA A 92 -11.83 -0.35 -1.83
C ALA A 92 -11.08 -0.17 -0.51
N ARG A 93 -11.10 1.05 0.04
CA ARG A 93 -10.48 1.36 1.33
C ARG A 93 -11.15 0.63 2.50
N TRP A 94 -12.48 0.53 2.52
CA TRP A 94 -13.20 -0.19 3.57
C TRP A 94 -12.94 -1.71 3.53
N ARG A 95 -12.78 -2.30 2.34
CA ARG A 95 -12.36 -3.71 2.18
C ARG A 95 -10.95 -3.95 2.71
N GLU A 96 -10.03 -3.02 2.44
CA GLU A 96 -8.66 -3.07 2.98
C GLU A 96 -8.64 -2.95 4.51
N MET A 97 -9.43 -2.03 5.07
CA MET A 97 -9.52 -1.82 6.53
C MET A 97 -10.16 -3.02 7.25
N SER A 98 -11.16 -3.65 6.64
CA SER A 98 -11.89 -4.79 7.23
C SER A 98 -11.17 -6.14 7.10
N GLY A 99 -9.92 -6.16 6.62
CA GLY A 99 -9.12 -7.39 6.49
C GLY A 99 -9.62 -8.38 5.44
N THR A 100 -10.72 -8.08 4.74
CA THR A 100 -11.25 -8.92 3.65
C THR A 100 -10.33 -8.97 2.42
N CYS A 101 -9.39 -8.02 2.35
CA CYS A 101 -8.26 -8.02 1.45
C CYS A 101 -7.04 -8.64 2.16
N ALA A 102 -6.97 -9.97 2.22
CA ALA A 102 -5.73 -10.68 2.51
C ALA A 102 -4.75 -10.54 1.32
N LYS A 103 -4.41 -9.32 0.91
CA LYS A 103 -3.24 -9.10 0.09
C LYS A 103 -2.07 -9.04 1.07
N PRO A 104 -1.16 -10.02 1.08
CA PRO A 104 -0.02 -9.95 1.99
C PRO A 104 0.68 -8.62 1.75
N LYS A 105 0.87 -7.83 2.82
CA LYS A 105 1.77 -6.68 2.80
C LYS A 105 3.13 -7.23 2.45
N ARG A 106 3.47 -7.27 1.16
CA ARG A 106 4.84 -7.47 0.71
C ARG A 106 5.60 -6.24 1.18
N LYS A 107 6.10 -6.28 2.42
CA LYS A 107 7.12 -5.33 2.89
C LYS A 107 8.39 -5.44 2.03
N TYR A 108 8.49 -6.53 1.27
CA TYR A 108 9.45 -6.78 0.22
C TYR A 108 8.70 -7.25 -1.04
N SER A 109 8.36 -6.32 -1.92
CA SER A 109 8.19 -6.66 -3.33
C SER A 109 9.58 -6.86 -3.94
N LEU A 110 10.34 -7.87 -3.49
CA LEU A 110 11.32 -8.49 -4.37
C LEU A 110 10.51 -9.12 -5.49
N LYS A 111 10.38 -8.37 -6.59
CA LYS A 111 10.08 -8.97 -7.89
C LYS A 111 11.22 -9.96 -8.12
N PRO A 112 10.99 -11.27 -8.22
CA PRO A 112 12.01 -12.15 -8.77
C PRO A 112 12.08 -11.74 -10.24
N SER A 113 13.06 -10.89 -10.56
CA SER A 113 13.35 -10.54 -11.94
C SER A 113 14.07 -11.74 -12.51
N TYR A 114 13.32 -12.63 -13.15
CA TYR A 114 13.84 -13.71 -13.96
C TYR A 114 14.90 -13.15 -14.94
N GLY A 115 16.15 -13.61 -14.80
CA GLY A 115 16.97 -13.92 -15.99
C GLY A 115 18.39 -13.36 -16.12
N VAL A 116 18.92 -12.49 -15.25
CA VAL A 116 20.31 -11.99 -15.43
C VAL A 116 21.15 -12.01 -14.15
N THR A 117 20.55 -11.76 -12.98
CA THR A 117 21.30 -11.70 -11.71
C THR A 117 21.61 -13.07 -11.12
N ASP A 118 20.71 -14.06 -11.23
CA ASP A 118 20.91 -15.38 -10.61
C ASP A 118 22.17 -16.09 -11.15
N MET A 119 22.33 -16.12 -12.47
CA MET A 119 23.56 -16.64 -13.09
C MET A 119 24.78 -15.76 -12.80
N ARG A 120 24.64 -14.44 -12.80
CA ARG A 120 25.77 -13.53 -12.50
C ARG A 120 26.26 -13.74 -11.07
N ASP A 121 25.33 -13.85 -10.12
CA ASP A 121 25.60 -14.01 -8.70
C ASP A 121 26.16 -15.40 -8.40
N ASP A 122 25.67 -16.44 -9.09
CA ASP A 122 26.26 -17.79 -9.05
C ASP A 122 27.68 -17.82 -9.67
N ILE A 123 27.90 -17.14 -10.80
CA ILE A 123 29.21 -17.02 -11.42
C ILE A 123 30.17 -16.28 -10.48
N ILE A 124 29.75 -15.15 -9.90
CA ILE A 124 30.54 -14.40 -8.92
C ILE A 124 30.90 -15.30 -7.73
N ARG A 125 29.94 -16.10 -7.25
CA ARG A 125 30.16 -17.03 -6.14
C ARG A 125 31.16 -18.12 -6.50
N GLN A 126 31.02 -18.76 -7.66
CA GLN A 126 31.94 -19.81 -8.12
C GLN A 126 33.35 -19.26 -8.33
N GLN A 127 33.47 -18.09 -8.96
CA GLN A 127 34.77 -17.45 -9.21
C GLN A 127 35.46 -17.05 -7.89
N SER A 128 34.71 -16.54 -6.92
CA SER A 128 35.26 -16.15 -5.61
C SER A 128 35.86 -17.34 -4.85
N LEU A 129 35.27 -18.53 -4.98
CA LEU A 129 35.81 -19.76 -4.39
C LEU A 129 37.10 -20.21 -5.07
N LEU A 130 37.13 -20.17 -6.41
CA LEU A 130 38.32 -20.55 -7.18
C LEU A 130 39.49 -19.60 -6.92
N ILE A 131 39.24 -18.30 -6.88
CA ILE A 131 40.26 -17.29 -6.55
C ILE A 131 40.90 -17.64 -5.21
N ARG A 132 40.09 -17.91 -4.19
CA ARG A 132 40.58 -18.25 -2.86
C ARG A 132 41.43 -19.52 -2.84
N MET A 133 41.02 -20.55 -3.57
CA MET A 133 41.79 -21.80 -3.66
C MET A 133 43.14 -21.59 -4.36
N LEU A 134 43.14 -20.82 -5.46
CA LEU A 134 44.35 -20.51 -6.20
C LEU A 134 45.30 -19.61 -5.38
N GLU A 135 44.76 -18.67 -4.60
CA GLU A 135 45.53 -17.85 -3.67
C GLU A 135 46.23 -18.74 -2.62
N ASP A 136 45.51 -19.68 -2.00
CA ASP A 136 46.09 -20.64 -1.05
C ASP A 136 47.19 -21.50 -1.70
N GLU A 137 47.01 -21.90 -2.95
CA GLU A 137 48.01 -22.69 -3.68
C GLU A 137 49.25 -21.88 -4.03
N ILE A 138 49.08 -20.62 -4.45
CA ILE A 138 50.19 -19.69 -4.65
C ILE A 138 50.98 -19.51 -3.35
N VAL A 139 50.31 -19.38 -2.20
CA VAL A 139 50.97 -19.27 -0.90
C VAL A 139 51.80 -20.54 -0.62
N ARG A 140 51.19 -21.72 -0.72
CA ARG A 140 51.90 -23.00 -0.50
C ARG A 140 53.10 -23.19 -1.43
N LEU A 141 52.94 -22.88 -2.72
CA LEU A 141 54.01 -23.01 -3.70
C LEU A 141 55.13 -22.00 -3.44
N LYS A 142 54.79 -20.77 -3.06
CA LYS A 142 55.78 -19.75 -2.67
C LYS A 142 56.54 -20.15 -1.41
N ASP A 143 55.88 -20.70 -0.41
CA ASP A 143 56.55 -21.19 0.81
C ASP A 143 57.50 -22.35 0.49
N SER A 144 57.09 -23.24 -0.42
CA SER A 144 57.93 -24.35 -0.89
C SER A 144 59.14 -23.88 -1.70
N LEU A 145 58.99 -22.83 -2.51
CA LEU A 145 60.08 -22.19 -3.27
C LEU A 145 61.01 -21.36 -2.37
N GLY A 146 60.45 -20.62 -1.40
CA GLY A 146 61.21 -19.84 -0.43
C GLY A 146 62.08 -20.70 0.49
N ALA A 147 61.69 -21.95 0.73
CA ALA A 147 62.52 -22.93 1.44
C ALA A 147 63.78 -23.38 0.66
N HIS A 148 63.87 -23.08 -0.64
CA HIS A 148 65.04 -23.40 -1.47
C HIS A 148 66.04 -22.24 -1.62
N ASP A 149 65.68 -21.01 -1.22
CA ASP A 149 66.56 -19.82 -1.30
C ASP A 149 67.34 -19.55 0.01
N GLU A 150 67.12 -20.31 1.09
CA GLU A 150 67.78 -20.14 2.40
C GLU A 150 68.90 -21.18 2.68
N LYS A 151 69.72 -21.51 1.67
CA LYS A 151 70.91 -22.39 1.83
C LYS A 151 72.19 -21.82 1.24
#